data_AF-A0A955X9G7-F1
#
_entry.id   AF-A0A955X9G7-F1
#
_cell.length_a   1.000
_cell.length_b   1.000
_cell.length_c   1.000
_cell.angle_alpha   90.00
_cell.angle_beta   90.00
_cell.angle_gamma   90.00
#
_symmetry.space_group_name_H-M   'P 1'
#
loop_
_entity.id
_entity.type
_entity.pdbx_description
1 polymer ?
#
loop_
_entity_poly.entity_id
_entity_poly.type
_entity_poly.pdbx_seq_one_letter_code
_entity_poly.pdbx_strand_id
1 'polypeptide(L)'
;MTSTVRRPLRDRPVLLAALSLLLAVLATGGLLEWARRDPAAVVVGAKGRHDGPQGATCLDCHVPFEGTPSSRCLAPGCHGELATGTPPRTGPAMPLRFHVAVRKLPCGSCHVEHAPQPVGFDHELVPAELQRRCDGCHPGEGVQSHARTDAVSCDLCHSQQSWRDATMVHERVSQQPCDLCHRRPETEAHASVAGACNDCHSPR
;
A
#
# COMPACT_ATOMS: atom_id res chain seq x y z
N MET A 1 -22.05 -34.96 56.73
CA MET A 1 -21.74 -34.92 55.28
C MET A 1 -23.03 -34.57 54.53
N THR A 2 -23.26 -33.29 54.23
CA THR A 2 -24.44 -32.83 53.48
C THR A 2 -24.12 -32.87 51.99
N SER A 3 -24.71 -33.84 51.28
CA SER A 3 -24.59 -33.97 49.84
C SER A 3 -25.47 -32.91 49.16
N THR A 4 -24.86 -31.91 48.55
CA THR A 4 -25.54 -30.91 47.71
C THR A 4 -25.94 -31.56 46.39
N VAL A 5 -27.20 -32.01 46.31
CA VAL A 5 -27.80 -32.50 45.07
C VAL A 5 -27.82 -31.35 44.04
N ARG A 6 -26.93 -31.41 43.04
CA ARG A 6 -26.95 -30.47 41.91
C ARG A 6 -28.22 -30.72 41.10
N ARG A 7 -29.21 -29.84 41.25
CA ARG A 7 -30.40 -29.85 40.39
C ARG A 7 -30.03 -29.56 38.93
N PRO A 8 -30.60 -30.28 37.95
CA PRO A 8 -30.29 -30.09 36.54
C PRO A 8 -30.70 -28.69 36.05
N LEU A 9 -29.97 -28.16 35.07
CA LEU A 9 -30.14 -26.81 34.51
C LEU A 9 -31.57 -26.51 34.03
N ARG A 10 -32.30 -27.54 33.58
CA ARG A 10 -33.70 -27.45 33.13
C ARG A 10 -34.65 -26.94 34.21
N ASP A 11 -34.30 -27.12 35.48
CA ASP A 11 -35.15 -26.75 36.62
C ASP A 11 -34.87 -25.32 37.15
N ARG A 12 -34.08 -24.51 36.40
CA ARG A 12 -33.68 -23.15 36.79
C ARG A 12 -34.09 -22.12 35.71
N PRO A 13 -35.40 -21.83 35.56
CA PRO A 13 -35.91 -20.98 34.48
C PRO A 13 -35.35 -19.55 34.53
N VAL A 14 -35.08 -19.02 35.73
CA VAL A 14 -34.48 -17.68 35.91
C VAL A 14 -33.02 -17.65 35.42
N LEU A 15 -32.26 -18.72 35.67
CA LEU A 15 -30.87 -18.82 35.20
C LEU A 15 -30.82 -18.94 33.67
N LEU A 16 -31.73 -19.72 33.07
CA LEU A 16 -31.86 -19.82 31.62
C LEU A 16 -32.27 -18.48 30.99
N ALA A 17 -33.23 -17.77 31.59
CA ALA A 17 -33.64 -16.44 31.11
C ALA A 17 -32.48 -15.42 31.20
N ALA A 18 -31.73 -15.43 32.29
CA ALA A 18 -30.56 -14.56 32.47
C ALA A 18 -29.45 -14.87 31.44
N LEU A 19 -29.17 -16.15 31.20
CA LEU A 19 -28.19 -16.56 30.18
C LEU A 19 -28.63 -16.18 28.76
N SER A 20 -29.91 -16.36 28.42
CA SER A 20 -30.46 -15.96 27.12
C SER A 20 -30.40 -14.44 26.93
N LEU A 21 -30.74 -13.66 27.96
CA LEU A 21 -30.65 -12.20 27.93
C LEU A 21 -29.20 -11.73 27.77
N LEU A 22 -28.26 -12.36 28.49
CA LEU A 22 -26.83 -12.07 28.36
C LEU A 22 -26.34 -12.36 26.93
N LEU A 23 -26.72 -13.50 26.36
CA LEU A 23 -26.38 -13.88 24.98
C LEU A 23 -26.95 -12.88 23.97
N ALA A 24 -28.20 -12.44 24.16
CA ALA A 24 -28.82 -11.45 23.31
C ALA A 24 -28.09 -10.10 23.39
N VAL A 25 -27.73 -9.64 24.59
CA VAL A 25 -26.96 -8.40 24.78
C VAL A 25 -25.57 -8.49 24.14
N LEU A 26 -24.86 -9.61 24.33
CA LEU A 26 -23.56 -9.83 23.72
C LEU A 26 -23.63 -9.89 22.19
N ALA A 27 -24.63 -10.58 21.64
CA ALA A 27 -24.85 -10.63 20.19
C ALA A 27 -25.18 -9.25 19.61
N THR A 28 -26.06 -8.49 20.28
CA THR A 28 -26.44 -7.13 19.84
C THR A 28 -25.27 -6.17 19.94
N GLY A 29 -24.49 -6.24 21.03
CA GLY A 29 -23.27 -5.46 21.22
C GLY A 29 -22.19 -5.78 20.18
N GLY A 30 -22.02 -7.06 19.83
CA GLY A 30 -21.13 -7.49 18.75
C GLY A 30 -21.56 -6.94 17.39
N LEU A 31 -22.86 -6.94 17.10
CA LEU A 31 -23.41 -6.37 15.86
C LEU A 31 -23.19 -4.86 15.77
N LEU A 32 -23.41 -4.14 16.88
CA LEU A 32 -23.18 -2.69 16.97
C LEU A 32 -21.72 -2.33 16.79
N GLU A 33 -20.81 -3.08 17.40
CA GLU A 33 -19.38 -2.85 17.28
C GLU A 33 -18.87 -3.17 15.86
N TRP A 34 -19.37 -4.24 15.24
CA TRP A 34 -19.10 -4.55 13.83
C TRP A 34 -19.57 -3.42 12.91
N ALA A 35 -20.82 -2.95 13.08
CA ALA A 35 -21.39 -1.86 12.28
C ALA A 35 -20.64 -0.52 12.46
N ARG A 36 -20.06 -0.27 13.64
CA ARG A 36 -19.23 0.93 13.89
C ARG A 36 -17.87 0.85 13.23
N ARG A 37 -17.26 -0.34 13.13
CA ARG A 37 -15.95 -0.53 12.49
C ARG A 37 -16.04 -0.52 10.98
N ASP A 38 -17.16 -0.96 10.42
CA ASP A 38 -17.37 -1.03 8.97
C ASP A 38 -18.72 -0.39 8.57
N PRO A 39 -18.85 0.94 8.67
CA PRO A 39 -20.09 1.63 8.30
C PRO A 39 -20.40 1.48 6.81
N ALA A 40 -19.40 1.22 5.97
CA ALA A 40 -19.57 1.00 4.53
C ALA A 40 -20.33 -0.31 4.23
N ALA A 41 -20.21 -1.34 5.08
CA ALA A 41 -21.01 -2.57 4.97
C ALA A 41 -22.52 -2.35 5.19
N VAL A 42 -22.93 -1.21 5.73
CA VAL A 42 -24.33 -0.89 6.08
C VAL A 42 -24.92 0.22 5.18
N VAL A 43 -24.09 1.02 4.51
CA VAL A 43 -24.56 2.10 3.64
C VAL A 43 -24.94 1.55 2.26
N VAL A 44 -26.22 1.24 2.10
CA VAL A 44 -26.83 0.93 0.80
C VAL A 44 -27.28 2.25 0.13
N GLY A 45 -26.82 2.53 -1.09
CA GLY A 45 -27.49 3.50 -1.99
C GLY A 45 -26.72 4.76 -2.40
N ALA A 46 -25.41 4.87 -2.14
CA ALA A 46 -24.62 5.91 -2.80
C ALA A 46 -24.50 5.59 -4.30
N LYS A 47 -24.70 6.58 -5.19
CA LYS A 47 -24.44 6.37 -6.63
C LYS A 47 -22.93 6.23 -6.84
N GLY A 48 -22.49 5.08 -7.37
CA GLY A 48 -21.12 4.91 -7.83
C GLY A 48 -20.88 5.75 -9.07
N ARG A 49 -19.74 6.45 -9.12
CA ARG A 49 -19.28 7.17 -10.31
C ARG A 49 -18.32 6.28 -11.08
N HIS A 50 -18.78 5.08 -11.45
CA HIS A 50 -18.04 4.21 -12.37
C HIS A 50 -18.75 4.30 -13.72
N ASP A 51 -18.01 4.54 -14.80
CA ASP A 51 -18.52 4.52 -16.18
C ASP A 51 -18.78 3.05 -16.62
N GLY A 52 -19.35 2.26 -15.72
CA GLY A 52 -19.67 0.87 -15.93
C GLY A 52 -20.79 0.70 -16.95
N PRO A 53 -20.99 -0.53 -17.45
CA PRO A 53 -22.06 -0.84 -18.38
C PRO A 53 -23.39 -0.30 -17.86
N GLN A 54 -24.10 0.44 -18.71
CA GLN A 54 -25.38 1.05 -18.36
C GLN A 54 -26.34 -0.06 -17.89
N GLY A 55 -26.86 0.06 -16.66
CA GLY A 55 -27.81 -0.92 -16.09
C GLY A 55 -27.27 -1.84 -14.99
N ALA A 56 -26.01 -1.70 -14.56
CA ALA A 56 -25.49 -2.43 -13.40
C ALA A 56 -26.31 -2.12 -12.12
N THR A 57 -26.66 -3.17 -11.40
CA THR A 57 -27.36 -3.16 -10.11
C THR A 57 -26.38 -3.24 -8.94
N CYS A 58 -26.83 -2.91 -7.73
CA CYS A 58 -25.99 -2.95 -6.52
C CYS A 58 -25.30 -4.32 -6.34
N LEU A 59 -26.01 -5.41 -6.63
CA LEU A 59 -25.53 -6.78 -6.42
C LEU A 59 -24.56 -7.28 -7.50
N ASP A 60 -24.39 -6.53 -8.59
CA ASP A 60 -23.37 -6.84 -9.59
C ASP A 60 -21.96 -6.57 -9.03
N CYS A 61 -21.87 -5.63 -8.08
CA CYS A 61 -20.62 -5.25 -7.41
C CYS A 61 -20.58 -5.71 -5.95
N HIS A 62 -21.70 -5.65 -5.23
CA HIS A 62 -21.76 -5.95 -3.80
C HIS A 62 -22.22 -7.37 -3.49
N VAL A 63 -21.58 -7.99 -2.51
CA VAL A 63 -22.03 -9.23 -1.87
C VAL A 63 -22.57 -8.88 -0.47
N PRO A 64 -23.80 -9.31 -0.11
CA PRO A 64 -24.36 -9.05 1.21
C PRO A 64 -23.40 -9.45 2.33
N PHE A 65 -23.17 -8.53 3.28
CA PHE A 65 -22.26 -8.71 4.43
C PHE A 65 -20.77 -8.87 4.11
N GLU A 66 -20.39 -8.87 2.83
CA GLU A 66 -18.98 -8.92 2.36
C GLU A 66 -18.53 -7.62 1.69
N GLY A 67 -19.46 -6.75 1.27
CA GLY A 67 -19.13 -5.50 0.60
C GLY A 67 -18.76 -5.71 -0.87
N THR A 68 -17.69 -5.08 -1.35
CA THR A 68 -17.24 -5.14 -2.76
C THR A 68 -15.95 -5.95 -2.88
N PRO A 69 -16.01 -7.29 -2.98
CA PRO A 69 -14.80 -8.09 -3.10
C PRO A 69 -14.09 -7.83 -4.43
N SER A 70 -12.75 -7.85 -4.43
CA SER A 70 -11.92 -7.55 -5.62
C SER A 70 -12.20 -8.47 -6.81
N SER A 71 -12.74 -9.67 -6.58
CA SER A 71 -13.19 -10.58 -7.64
C SER A 71 -14.30 -9.98 -8.51
N ARG A 72 -15.16 -9.11 -7.95
CA ARG A 72 -16.22 -8.42 -8.68
C ARG A 72 -15.66 -7.37 -9.64
N CYS A 73 -14.57 -6.70 -9.26
CA CYS A 73 -13.87 -5.78 -10.13
C CYS A 73 -13.32 -6.48 -11.39
N LEU A 74 -12.83 -7.71 -11.24
CA LEU A 74 -12.24 -8.52 -12.31
C LEU A 74 -13.28 -9.35 -13.09
N ALA A 75 -14.57 -9.13 -12.86
CA ALA A 75 -15.61 -9.84 -13.59
C ALA A 75 -15.59 -9.50 -15.09
N PRO A 76 -16.06 -10.42 -15.96
CA PRO A 76 -16.24 -10.15 -17.39
C PRO A 76 -17.11 -8.91 -17.61
N GLY A 77 -16.69 -7.99 -18.50
CA GLY A 77 -17.39 -6.73 -18.75
C GLY A 77 -17.04 -5.58 -17.78
N CYS A 78 -16.22 -5.85 -16.76
CA CYS A 78 -15.63 -4.84 -15.89
C CYS A 78 -14.11 -4.73 -16.19
N HIS A 79 -13.23 -5.13 -15.26
CA HIS A 79 -11.77 -5.13 -15.44
C HIS A 79 -11.17 -6.52 -15.68
N GLY A 80 -11.93 -7.45 -16.26
CA GLY A 80 -11.44 -8.82 -16.51
C GLY A 80 -10.14 -8.90 -17.33
N GLU A 81 -9.88 -7.91 -18.19
CA GLU A 81 -8.64 -7.80 -18.97
C GLU A 81 -7.39 -7.47 -18.11
N LEU A 82 -7.59 -6.85 -16.95
CA LEU A 82 -6.51 -6.64 -15.98
C LEU A 82 -6.14 -7.95 -15.28
N ALA A 83 -7.08 -8.89 -15.13
CA ALA A 83 -6.83 -10.19 -14.52
C ALA A 83 -5.85 -11.04 -15.35
N THR A 84 -5.85 -10.86 -16.67
CA THR A 84 -4.94 -11.54 -17.59
C THR A 84 -3.58 -10.85 -17.72
N GLY A 85 -3.38 -9.71 -17.05
CA GLY A 85 -2.16 -8.93 -17.15
C GLY A 85 -1.99 -8.37 -18.57
N THR A 86 -3.05 -7.84 -19.17
CA THR A 86 -2.99 -7.11 -20.45
C THR A 86 -2.76 -5.61 -20.17
N PRO A 87 -1.92 -4.88 -20.94
CA PRO A 87 -1.76 -3.45 -20.74
C PRO A 87 -3.10 -2.73 -20.95
N PRO A 88 -3.37 -1.62 -20.24
CA PRO A 88 -4.60 -0.86 -20.48
C PRO A 88 -4.64 -0.39 -21.94
N ARG A 89 -5.84 -0.46 -22.55
CA ARG A 89 -6.06 -0.09 -23.96
C ARG A 89 -5.88 1.42 -24.22
N THR A 90 -5.94 2.24 -23.17
CA THR A 90 -5.82 3.70 -23.23
C THR A 90 -5.06 4.22 -22.01
N GLY A 91 -4.25 5.27 -22.21
CA GLY A 91 -3.43 5.91 -21.18
C GLY A 91 -1.93 5.71 -21.38
N PRO A 92 -1.07 6.56 -20.77
CA PRO A 92 0.37 6.41 -20.87
C PRO A 92 0.78 5.07 -20.26
N ALA A 93 1.55 4.28 -21.01
CA ALA A 93 2.20 3.09 -20.48
C ALA A 93 3.16 3.55 -19.36
N MET A 94 2.77 3.32 -18.10
CA MET A 94 3.69 3.52 -17.00
C MET A 94 4.82 2.47 -17.15
N PRO A 95 6.11 2.86 -17.06
CA PRO A 95 7.24 1.98 -17.37
C PRO A 95 7.26 0.70 -16.52
N LEU A 96 6.71 0.77 -15.31
CA LEU A 96 6.35 -0.41 -14.51
C LEU A 96 4.84 -0.66 -14.58
N ARG A 97 4.48 -1.94 -14.73
CA ARG A 97 3.11 -2.42 -14.57
C ARG A 97 2.74 -2.35 -13.09
N PHE A 98 2.40 -1.16 -12.59
CA PHE A 98 2.11 -0.88 -11.18
C PHE A 98 1.17 -1.93 -10.55
N HIS A 99 0.04 -2.23 -11.21
CA HIS A 99 -0.91 -3.26 -10.77
C HIS A 99 -0.29 -4.66 -10.62
N VAL A 100 0.74 -5.01 -11.39
CA VAL A 100 1.44 -6.30 -11.24
C VAL A 100 2.29 -6.32 -9.96
N ALA A 101 2.95 -5.20 -9.64
CA ALA A 101 3.74 -5.06 -8.43
C ALA A 101 2.88 -5.16 -7.15
N VAL A 102 1.66 -4.64 -7.19
CA VAL A 102 0.72 -4.62 -6.05
C VAL A 102 -0.42 -5.65 -6.14
N ARG A 103 -0.34 -6.64 -7.05
CA ARG A 103 -1.43 -7.60 -7.34
C ARG A 103 -1.95 -8.42 -6.16
N LYS A 104 -1.24 -8.41 -5.04
CA LYS A 104 -1.64 -9.10 -3.80
C LYS A 104 -2.54 -8.25 -2.90
N LEU A 105 -2.64 -6.95 -3.17
CA LEU A 105 -3.53 -6.04 -2.46
C LEU A 105 -4.94 -6.07 -3.08
N PRO A 106 -6.01 -5.98 -2.27
CA PRO A 106 -7.36 -5.82 -2.80
C PRO A 106 -7.50 -4.49 -3.53
N CYS A 107 -8.28 -4.43 -4.61
CA CYS A 107 -8.47 -3.21 -5.40
C CYS A 107 -8.97 -2.03 -4.54
N GLY A 108 -9.82 -2.33 -3.56
CA GLY A 108 -10.41 -1.38 -2.61
C GLY A 108 -9.41 -0.66 -1.71
N SER A 109 -8.16 -1.14 -1.60
CA SER A 109 -7.13 -0.44 -0.81
C SER A 109 -6.74 0.92 -1.41
N CYS A 110 -6.97 1.11 -2.71
CA CYS A 110 -6.68 2.38 -3.40
C CYS A 110 -7.90 2.90 -4.16
N HIS A 111 -8.69 1.99 -4.76
CA HIS A 111 -9.90 2.31 -5.50
C HIS A 111 -11.12 2.14 -4.61
N VAL A 112 -11.49 3.20 -3.90
CA VAL A 112 -12.71 3.22 -3.09
C VAL A 112 -13.91 3.45 -4.00
N GLU A 113 -14.87 2.55 -3.93
CA GLU A 113 -16.17 2.72 -4.57
C GLU A 113 -16.85 3.99 -4.07
N HIS A 114 -17.63 4.64 -4.94
CA HIS A 114 -18.30 5.92 -4.63
C HIS A 114 -17.36 7.11 -4.32
N ALA A 115 -16.04 6.91 -4.24
CA ALA A 115 -15.08 7.99 -4.12
C ALA A 115 -14.76 8.59 -5.50
N PRO A 116 -14.64 9.93 -5.61
CA PRO A 116 -14.34 10.57 -6.88
C PRO A 116 -12.91 10.35 -7.35
N GLN A 117 -11.98 10.04 -6.44
CA GLN A 117 -10.55 9.87 -6.73
C GLN A 117 -9.95 8.78 -5.84
N PRO A 118 -8.88 8.09 -6.28
CA PRO A 118 -8.16 7.15 -5.45
C PRO A 118 -7.68 7.82 -4.16
N VAL A 119 -7.70 7.07 -3.06
CA VAL A 119 -7.02 7.47 -1.83
C VAL A 119 -5.52 7.52 -2.14
N GLY A 120 -4.82 8.54 -1.63
CA GLY A 120 -3.42 8.83 -1.97
C GLY A 120 -2.48 7.61 -1.90
N PHE A 121 -1.34 7.70 -2.60
CA PHE A 121 -0.37 6.62 -2.66
C PHE A 121 0.57 6.63 -1.44
N ASP A 122 0.73 5.46 -0.81
CA ASP A 122 1.71 5.20 0.25
C ASP A 122 2.68 4.08 -0.21
N HIS A 123 3.98 4.34 -0.06
CA HIS A 123 5.03 3.38 -0.41
C HIS A 123 5.03 2.14 0.50
N GLU A 124 4.46 2.21 1.71
CA GLU A 124 4.27 1.05 2.58
C GLU A 124 3.41 -0.06 1.96
N LEU A 125 2.55 0.31 1.00
CA LEU A 125 1.71 -0.64 0.25
C LEU A 125 2.52 -1.48 -0.75
N VAL A 126 3.72 -1.03 -1.13
CA VAL A 126 4.58 -1.74 -2.05
C VAL A 126 5.36 -2.83 -1.28
N PRO A 127 5.46 -4.08 -1.81
CA PRO A 127 6.26 -5.10 -1.17
C PRO A 127 7.70 -4.63 -0.91
N ALA A 128 8.27 -4.97 0.24
CA ALA A 128 9.60 -4.51 0.68
C ALA A 128 10.71 -4.72 -0.37
N GLU A 129 10.62 -5.78 -1.17
CA GLU A 129 11.53 -6.06 -2.28
C GLU A 129 11.56 -4.94 -3.34
N LEU A 130 10.41 -4.32 -3.62
CA LEU A 130 10.27 -3.27 -4.62
C LEU A 130 10.48 -1.87 -4.05
N GLN A 131 10.36 -1.68 -2.72
CA GLN A 131 10.55 -0.37 -2.10
C GLN A 131 11.96 0.21 -2.30
N ARG A 132 12.97 -0.64 -2.51
CA ARG A 132 14.36 -0.22 -2.83
C ARG A 132 14.63 0.00 -4.31
N ARG A 133 13.69 -0.34 -5.19
CA ARG A 133 13.83 -0.24 -6.65
C ARG A 133 13.09 0.98 -7.18
N CYS A 134 13.55 2.15 -6.76
CA CYS A 134 12.90 3.43 -7.05
C CYS A 134 12.85 3.72 -8.55
N ASP A 135 13.91 3.34 -9.28
CA ASP A 135 14.10 3.47 -10.72
C ASP A 135 12.99 2.79 -11.54
N GLY A 136 12.38 1.72 -11.00
CA GLY A 136 11.26 1.05 -11.66
C GLY A 136 10.03 1.93 -11.83
N CYS A 137 9.76 2.83 -10.88
CA CYS A 137 8.62 3.76 -10.93
C CYS A 137 9.05 5.20 -11.28
N HIS A 138 10.25 5.60 -10.84
CA HIS A 138 10.82 6.92 -10.98
C HIS A 138 12.12 6.84 -11.78
N PRO A 139 12.05 6.84 -13.12
CA PRO A 139 13.20 6.55 -13.98
C PRO A 139 14.34 7.58 -13.87
N GLY A 140 14.11 8.73 -13.23
CA GLY A 140 15.14 9.74 -12.96
C GLY A 140 15.68 10.47 -14.19
N GLU A 141 15.27 10.05 -15.39
CA GLU A 141 15.66 10.61 -16.68
C GLU A 141 15.31 12.10 -16.80
N GLY A 142 16.19 12.86 -17.48
CA GLY A 142 15.98 14.28 -17.74
C GLY A 142 16.35 15.21 -16.57
N VAL A 143 16.79 14.68 -15.43
CA VAL A 143 17.29 15.49 -14.30
C VAL A 143 18.81 15.61 -14.40
N GLN A 144 19.33 16.83 -14.58
CA GLN A 144 20.76 17.07 -14.78
C GLN A 144 21.64 16.55 -13.63
N SER A 145 21.14 16.62 -12.38
CA SER A 145 21.84 16.11 -11.20
C SER A 145 21.82 14.58 -11.09
N HIS A 146 21.03 13.88 -11.91
CA HIS A 146 20.92 12.41 -11.93
C HIS A 146 21.86 11.74 -12.94
N ALA A 147 22.96 12.39 -13.32
CA ALA A 147 23.90 11.85 -14.30
C ALA A 147 24.61 10.52 -13.91
N ARG A 148 24.38 10.02 -12.69
CA ARG A 148 25.02 8.82 -12.10
C ARG A 148 24.02 7.91 -11.36
N THR A 149 22.72 7.96 -11.68
CA THR A 149 21.69 7.13 -11.03
C THR A 149 21.82 5.63 -11.33
N ASP A 150 22.65 5.27 -12.31
CA ASP A 150 23.08 3.90 -12.58
C ASP A 150 24.13 3.38 -11.58
N ALA A 151 24.87 4.28 -10.92
CA ALA A 151 25.96 3.95 -10.01
C ALA A 151 25.64 4.16 -8.52
N VAL A 152 24.56 4.89 -8.21
CA VAL A 152 24.20 5.27 -6.83
C VAL A 152 22.71 5.02 -6.58
N SER A 153 22.39 4.37 -5.46
CA SER A 153 21.01 4.12 -5.06
C SER A 153 20.27 5.42 -4.70
N CYS A 154 19.00 5.53 -5.09
CA CYS A 154 18.21 6.75 -4.90
C CYS A 154 18.02 7.14 -3.42
N ASP A 155 17.98 6.14 -2.53
CA ASP A 155 17.77 6.30 -1.08
C ASP A 155 18.98 6.88 -0.32
N LEU A 156 20.12 7.04 -1.00
CA LEU A 156 21.28 7.75 -0.47
C LEU A 156 21.09 9.27 -0.46
N CYS A 157 20.23 9.78 -1.35
CA CYS A 157 19.95 11.21 -1.50
C CYS A 157 18.49 11.55 -1.15
N HIS A 158 17.55 10.67 -1.49
CA HIS A 158 16.12 10.90 -1.34
C HIS A 158 15.53 10.09 -0.19
N SER A 159 14.47 10.60 0.40
CA SER A 159 13.61 9.83 1.30
C SER A 159 12.22 9.66 0.70
N GLN A 160 11.48 8.65 1.14
CA GLN A 160 10.10 8.44 0.68
C GLN A 160 9.17 9.61 1.10
N GLN A 161 9.51 10.32 2.18
CA GLN A 161 8.72 11.43 2.72
C GLN A 161 9.08 12.79 2.09
N SER A 162 10.35 12.99 1.74
CA SER A 162 10.77 14.13 0.91
C SER A 162 11.58 13.64 -0.28
N TRP A 163 10.86 13.41 -1.38
CA TRP A 163 11.44 13.03 -2.66
C TRP A 163 12.03 14.24 -3.40
N ARG A 164 11.40 15.41 -3.27
CA ARG A 164 11.87 16.63 -3.95
C ARG A 164 13.10 17.24 -3.27
N ASP A 165 13.19 17.14 -1.94
CA ASP A 165 14.35 17.63 -1.21
C ASP A 165 15.33 16.49 -1.00
N ALA A 166 16.44 16.54 -1.74
CA ALA A 166 17.53 15.60 -1.55
C ALA A 166 18.45 16.10 -0.42
N THR A 167 18.68 15.25 0.58
CA THR A 167 19.69 15.50 1.62
C THR A 167 20.75 14.41 1.54
N MET A 168 21.98 14.79 1.23
CA MET A 168 23.11 13.88 1.31
C MET A 168 23.69 13.88 2.72
N VAL A 169 23.78 12.71 3.32
CA VAL A 169 24.43 12.49 4.63
C VAL A 169 25.73 11.73 4.37
N HIS A 170 26.88 12.41 4.54
CA HIS A 170 28.21 11.90 4.17
C HIS A 170 28.55 10.58 4.87
N GLU A 171 28.10 10.40 6.11
CA GLU A 171 28.30 9.19 6.89
C GLU A 171 27.70 7.96 6.20
N ARG A 172 26.55 8.11 5.53
CA ARG A 172 25.87 7.01 4.82
C ARG A 172 26.52 6.66 3.49
N VAL A 173 27.20 7.62 2.86
CA VAL A 173 27.86 7.45 1.54
C VAL A 173 29.37 7.29 1.64
N SER A 174 29.96 7.41 2.83
CA SER A 174 31.41 7.35 3.08
C SER A 174 32.10 6.08 2.59
N GLN A 175 31.35 5.00 2.42
CA GLN A 175 31.84 3.72 1.90
C GLN A 175 31.87 3.66 0.36
N GLN A 176 31.30 4.66 -0.32
CA GLN A 176 31.27 4.74 -1.78
C GLN A 176 32.46 5.57 -2.29
N PRO A 177 32.95 5.31 -3.52
CA PRO A 177 33.99 6.12 -4.14
C PRO A 177 33.58 7.59 -4.25
N CYS A 178 34.44 8.51 -3.80
CA CYS A 178 34.11 9.94 -3.75
C CYS A 178 33.90 10.55 -5.14
N ASP A 179 34.51 9.95 -6.17
CA ASP A 179 34.40 10.33 -7.58
C ASP A 179 33.05 9.96 -8.22
N LEU A 180 32.18 9.25 -7.49
CA LEU A 180 30.76 9.10 -7.87
C LEU A 180 30.01 10.44 -7.75
N CYS A 181 30.34 11.26 -6.76
CA CYS A 181 29.63 12.52 -6.46
C CYS A 181 30.49 13.76 -6.72
N HIS A 182 31.78 13.69 -6.41
CA HIS A 182 32.72 14.80 -6.58
C HIS A 182 33.55 14.63 -7.84
N ARG A 183 33.83 15.72 -8.54
CA ARG A 183 34.86 15.70 -9.58
C ARG A 183 36.20 16.06 -8.96
N ARG A 184 37.24 15.34 -9.37
CA ARG A 184 38.62 15.71 -9.03
C ARG A 184 38.88 17.14 -9.52
N PRO A 185 39.36 18.06 -8.66
CA PRO A 185 39.76 19.40 -9.08
C PRO A 185 40.87 19.34 -10.13
N GLU A 186 40.79 20.19 -11.15
CA GLU A 186 41.81 20.30 -12.19
C GLU A 186 42.95 21.22 -11.70
N THR A 187 43.72 20.75 -10.72
CA THR A 187 44.89 21.49 -10.18
C THR A 187 46.17 20.66 -10.30
N GLU A 188 47.32 21.33 -10.37
CA GLU A 188 48.64 20.68 -10.43
C GLU A 188 48.88 19.74 -9.24
N ALA A 189 48.38 20.12 -8.05
CA ALA A 189 48.43 19.30 -6.85
C ALA A 189 47.65 17.97 -6.97
N HIS A 190 46.56 17.93 -7.75
CA HIS A 190 45.78 16.70 -8.01
C HIS A 190 46.21 15.99 -9.29
N ALA A 191 47.06 16.59 -10.13
CA ALA A 191 47.48 16.04 -11.42
C ALA A 191 48.35 14.78 -11.25
N SER A 192 49.11 14.70 -10.16
CA SER A 192 50.02 13.59 -9.84
C SER A 192 49.44 12.58 -8.86
N VAL A 193 48.20 12.78 -8.38
CA VAL A 193 47.58 11.90 -7.39
C VAL A 193 47.03 10.64 -8.07
N ALA A 194 47.55 9.49 -7.64
CA ALA A 194 47.02 8.16 -7.90
C ALA A 194 46.64 7.53 -6.56
N GLY A 195 45.38 7.12 -6.38
CA GLY A 195 44.87 6.60 -5.10
C GLY A 195 43.42 6.98 -4.85
N ALA A 196 42.91 6.60 -3.67
CA ALA A 196 41.57 6.96 -3.24
C ALA A 196 41.57 8.36 -2.60
N CYS A 197 40.47 9.10 -2.71
CA CYS A 197 40.37 10.44 -2.11
C CYS A 197 40.58 10.39 -0.58
N ASN A 198 40.19 9.30 0.05
CA ASN A 198 40.29 9.08 1.50
C ASN A 198 41.73 8.93 2.01
N ASP A 199 42.70 8.75 1.11
CA ASP A 199 44.12 8.69 1.46
C ASP A 199 44.65 10.07 1.88
N CYS A 200 43.98 11.15 1.48
CA CYS A 200 44.35 12.54 1.80
C CYS A 200 43.20 13.37 2.39
N HIS A 201 41.95 13.01 2.11
CA HIS A 201 40.76 13.72 2.58
C HIS A 201 39.98 12.89 3.60
N SER A 202 39.57 13.49 4.71
CA SER A 202 38.60 12.87 5.60
C SER A 202 37.18 13.24 5.14
N PRO A 203 36.25 12.28 5.06
CA PRO A 203 34.82 12.57 4.89
C PRO A 203 34.37 13.55 5.97
N ARG A 204 33.54 14.53 5.60
CA ARG A 204 32.91 15.44 6.56
C ARG A 204 31.78 14.76 7.33
#